data_AF-A0A7W0ZCB2-F1
#
_entry.id   AF-A0A7W0ZCB2-F1
#
_cell.length_a   1.000
_cell.length_b   1.000
_cell.length_c   1.000
_cell.angle_alpha   90.00
_cell.angle_beta   90.00
_cell.angle_gamma   90.00
#
_symmetry.space_group_name_H-M   'P 1'
#
loop_
_entity.id
_entity.type
_entity.pdbx_description
1 polymer ?
#
loop_
_entity_poly.entity_id
_entity_poly.type
_entity_poly.pdbx_seq_one_letter_code
_entity_poly.pdbx_strand_id
1 'polypeptide(L)'
;MLGVRRFGLSLSSRIVKRWFDLVGASVLLVAVAPLALLTALSIRLDSRGPVLFRQTRVGKDGRYFRMFKFRSMVEGAEEVKDAL
;
A
#
# COMPACT_ATOMS: atom_id res chain seq x y z
N MET A 1 6.68 -20.46 -18.60
CA MET A 1 5.35 -20.25 -18.00
C MET A 1 5.34 -20.85 -16.61
N LEU A 2 5.56 -20.04 -15.56
CA LEU A 2 5.52 -20.54 -14.18
C LEU A 2 4.07 -20.79 -13.77
N GLY A 3 3.70 -22.07 -13.62
CA GLY A 3 2.39 -22.50 -13.12
C GLY A 3 2.25 -22.13 -11.64
N VAL A 4 1.86 -20.90 -11.35
CA VAL A 4 1.47 -20.49 -9.99
C VAL A 4 0.17 -21.22 -9.68
N ARG A 5 0.25 -22.26 -8.84
CA ARG A 5 -0.93 -22.93 -8.30
C ARG A 5 -1.81 -21.87 -7.63
N ARG A 6 -2.99 -21.60 -8.21
CA ARG A 6 -4.01 -20.77 -7.56
C ARG A 6 -4.57 -21.58 -6.40
N PHE A 7 -3.93 -21.50 -5.24
CA PHE A 7 -4.52 -21.99 -3.99
C PHE A 7 -5.75 -21.11 -3.69
N GLY A 8 -6.92 -21.57 -4.12
CA GLY A 8 -8.18 -20.90 -3.88
C GLY A 8 -8.66 -21.19 -2.46
N LEU A 9 -8.82 -20.15 -1.64
CA LEU A 9 -9.54 -20.27 -0.37
C LEU A 9 -11.00 -20.67 -0.64
N SER A 10 -11.56 -21.55 0.20
CA SER A 10 -12.99 -21.84 0.24
C SER A 10 -13.80 -20.57 0.55
N LEU A 11 -15.09 -20.56 0.23
CA LEU A 11 -15.95 -19.38 0.47
C LEU A 11 -15.96 -18.96 1.95
N SER A 12 -16.07 -19.93 2.87
CA SER A 12 -16.01 -19.68 4.31
C SER A 12 -14.66 -19.08 4.73
N SER A 13 -13.55 -19.65 4.26
CA SER A 13 -12.20 -19.14 4.57
C SER A 13 -11.98 -17.73 4.02
N ARG A 14 -12.56 -17.38 2.87
CA ARG A 14 -12.47 -16.01 2.31
C ARG A 14 -13.20 -15.00 3.18
N ILE A 15 -14.37 -15.34 3.70
CA ILE A 15 -15.15 -14.46 4.58
C ILE A 15 -14.39 -14.21 5.88
N VAL A 16 -13.88 -15.27 6.52
CA VAL A 16 -13.09 -15.14 7.76
C VAL A 16 -11.83 -14.32 7.52
N LYS A 17 -11.09 -14.58 6.43
CA LYS A 17 -9.91 -13.79 6.06
C LYS A 17 -10.25 -12.31 5.89
N ARG A 18 -11.38 -11.99 5.25
CA ARG A 18 -11.79 -10.60 5.02
C ARG A 18 -12.08 -9.87 6.32
N TRP A 19 -12.77 -10.52 7.25
CA TRP A 19 -13.03 -9.93 8.58
C TRP A 19 -11.75 -9.77 9.38
N PHE A 20 -10.89 -10.79 9.39
CA PHE A 20 -9.57 -10.71 10.02
C PHE A 20 -8.76 -9.53 9.47
N ASP A 21 -8.69 -9.38 8.15
CA ASP A 21 -7.96 -8.29 7.51
C ASP A 21 -8.54 -6.92 7.86
N LEU A 22 -9.86 -6.78 7.87
CA LEU A 22 -10.50 -5.50 8.15
C LEU A 22 -10.29 -5.09 9.61
N VAL A 23 -10.55 -6.00 10.55
CA VAL A 23 -10.39 -5.72 11.99
C VAL A 23 -8.93 -5.48 12.33
N GLY A 24 -8.03 -6.37 11.87
CA GLY A 24 -6.60 -6.24 12.11
C GLY A 24 -6.02 -4.96 11.52
N ALA A 25 -6.39 -4.60 10.29
CA ALA A 25 -5.93 -3.36 9.67
C ALA A 25 -6.47 -2.11 10.39
N SER A 26 -7.75 -2.11 10.82
CA SER A 26 -8.32 -0.99 11.58
C SER A 26 -7.63 -0.80 12.92
N VAL A 27 -7.39 -1.88 13.67
CA VAL A 27 -6.68 -1.84 14.95
C VAL A 27 -5.25 -1.33 14.76
N LEU A 28 -4.52 -1.90 13.80
CA LEU A 28 -3.15 -1.47 13.51
C LEU A 28 -3.10 -0.02 13.07
N LEU A 29 -4.03 0.44 12.23
CA LEU A 29 -4.07 1.82 11.75
C LEU A 29 -4.21 2.81 12.91
N VAL A 30 -5.09 2.53 13.88
CA VAL A 30 -5.26 3.37 15.07
C VAL A 30 -4.00 3.31 15.95
N ALA A 31 -3.47 2.10 16.18
CA ALA A 31 -2.28 1.91 17.02
C ALA A 31 -1.05 2.64 16.46
N VAL A 32 -0.85 2.64 15.14
CA VAL A 32 0.30 3.30 14.48
C VAL A 32 0.01 4.74 14.05
N ALA A 33 -1.23 5.24 14.22
CA ALA A 33 -1.61 6.59 13.78
C ALA A 33 -0.70 7.71 14.32
N PRO A 34 -0.28 7.72 15.60
CA PRO A 34 0.61 8.78 16.10
C PRO A 34 1.96 8.79 15.36
N LEU A 35 2.56 7.62 15.15
CA LEU A 35 3.82 7.48 14.42
C LEU A 35 3.67 7.82 12.93
N ALA A 36 2.56 7.41 12.33
CA ALA A 36 2.21 7.74 10.95
C ALA A 36 2.06 9.25 10.75
N LEU A 37 1.50 9.96 11.73
CA LEU A 37 1.36 11.42 11.71
C LEU A 37 2.73 12.12 11.84
N LEU A 38 3.60 11.65 12.73
CA LEU A 38 4.96 12.19 12.86
C LEU A 38 5.74 12.00 11.55
N THR A 39 5.68 10.80 10.97
CA THR A 39 6.28 10.50 9.67
C THR A 39 5.73 11.43 8.58
N ALA A 40 4.42 11.66 8.55
CA ALA A 40 3.77 12.52 7.58
C ALA A 40 4.23 13.98 7.69
N LEU A 41 4.42 14.48 8.92
CA LEU A 41 4.96 15.82 9.17
C LEU A 41 6.41 15.92 8.69
N SER A 42 7.26 14.95 9.05
CA SER A 42 8.67 14.94 8.61
C SER A 42 8.81 14.99 7.09
N ILE A 43 8.03 14.19 6.35
CA ILE A 43 8.06 14.17 4.89
C ILE A 43 7.63 15.52 4.27
N ARG A 44 6.64 16.18 4.89
CA ARG A 44 6.11 17.45 4.41
C ARG A 44 7.06 18.62 4.69
N LEU A 45 7.86 18.52 5.75
CA LEU A 45 8.89 19.51 6.08
C LEU A 45 10.15 19.34 5.22
N ASP A 46 10.48 18.10 4.84
CA ASP A 46 11.65 17.77 4.03
C ASP A 46 11.55 18.29 2.59
N SER A 47 10.40 18.09 1.93
CA SER A 47 10.23 18.48 0.51
C SER A 47 8.79 18.84 0.17
N ARG A 48 8.61 19.75 -0.81
CA ARG A 48 7.28 20.12 -1.32
C ARG A 48 6.58 18.91 -1.96
N GLY A 49 5.25 18.90 -1.94
CA GLY A 49 4.43 17.86 -2.59
C GLY A 49 3.70 16.91 -1.61
N PRO A 50 3.06 15.85 -2.15
CA PRO A 50 2.22 14.96 -1.37
C PRO A 50 3.03 14.01 -0.46
N VAL A 51 2.52 13.77 0.76
CA VAL A 51 3.13 12.85 1.73
C VAL A 51 3.05 11.39 1.31
N LEU A 52 1.96 11.00 0.64
CA LEU A 52 1.73 9.64 0.19
C LEU A 52 1.96 9.52 -1.31
N PHE A 53 2.81 8.56 -1.69
CA PHE A 53 3.02 8.11 -3.05
C PHE A 53 2.01 7.01 -3.42
N ARG A 54 1.55 7.03 -4.68
CA ARG A 54 0.54 6.10 -5.22
C ARG A 54 1.18 5.21 -6.27
N GLN A 55 1.24 3.90 -6.01
CA GLN A 55 1.77 2.92 -6.96
C GLN A 55 0.69 1.98 -7.48
N THR A 56 0.59 1.78 -8.79
CA THR A 56 -0.32 0.79 -9.37
C THR A 56 0.28 -0.61 -9.25
N ARG A 57 -0.49 -1.57 -8.71
CA ARG A 57 -0.09 -2.97 -8.55
C ARG A 57 -1.19 -3.91 -9.02
N VAL A 58 -0.80 -5.09 -9.50
CA VAL A 58 -1.72 -6.19 -9.83
C VAL A 58 -2.18 -6.83 -8.53
N GLY A 59 -3.50 -6.84 -8.30
CA GLY A 59 -4.12 -7.42 -7.12
C GLY A 59 -4.82 -8.74 -7.40
N LYS A 60 -5.82 -9.04 -6.56
CA LYS A 60 -6.62 -10.27 -6.64
C LYS A 60 -7.29 -10.39 -8.02
N ASP A 61 -7.24 -11.59 -8.59
CA ASP A 61 -7.84 -11.93 -9.88
C ASP A 61 -7.37 -11.04 -11.04
N GLY A 62 -6.13 -10.52 -10.95
CA GLY A 62 -5.55 -9.65 -11.97
C GLY A 62 -6.06 -8.20 -11.92
N ARG A 63 -6.93 -7.86 -10.96
CA ARG A 63 -7.47 -6.50 -10.84
C ARG A 63 -6.40 -5.55 -10.33
N TYR A 64 -6.12 -4.49 -11.07
CA TYR A 64 -5.23 -3.43 -10.63
C TYR A 64 -5.81 -2.65 -9.44
N PHE A 65 -4.94 -2.24 -8.54
CA PHE A 65 -5.28 -1.33 -7.45
C PHE A 65 -4.14 -0.35 -7.16
N ARG A 66 -4.48 0.77 -6.52
CA ARG A 66 -3.52 1.78 -6.07
C ARG A 66 -3.07 1.45 -4.66
N MET A 67 -1.78 1.17 -4.51
CA MET A 67 -1.10 1.01 -3.24
C MET A 67 -0.57 2.36 -2.77
N PHE A 68 -0.95 2.76 -1.55
CA PHE A 68 -0.44 3.97 -0.91
C PHE A 68 0.76 3.62 -0.01
N LYS A 69 1.82 4.43 -0.09
CA LYS A 69 2.97 4.36 0.81
C LYS A 69 3.48 5.75 1.12
N PHE A 70 4.21 5.92 2.21
CA PHE A 70 4.93 7.16 2.47
C PHE A 70 5.95 7.44 1.37
N ARG A 71 6.06 8.70 0.99
CA ARG A 71 7.04 9.16 0.02
C ARG A 71 8.44 9.13 0.67
N SER A 72 9.36 8.42 0.03
CA SER A 72 10.77 8.35 0.44
C SER A 72 11.74 8.99 -0.55
N MET A 73 11.28 9.29 -1.77
CA MET A 73 12.06 9.93 -2.84
C MET A 73 11.42 11.28 -3.18
N VAL A 74 12.16 12.16 -3.84
CA VAL A 74 11.63 13.43 -4.34
C VAL A 74 10.44 13.21 -5.28
N GLU A 75 9.56 14.19 -5.36
CA GLU A 75 8.48 14.20 -6.35
C GLU A 75 9.08 14.18 -7.76
N GLY A 76 8.53 13.36 -8.65
CA GLY A 76 9.06 13.20 -10.02
C GLY A 76 10.16 12.16 -10.20
N ALA A 77 10.53 11.41 -9.14
CA ALA A 77 11.65 10.47 -9.21
C ALA A 77 11.42 9.27 -10.16
N GLU A 78 10.17 8.90 -10.45
CA GLU A 78 9.86 7.79 -11.37
C GLU A 78 10.09 8.24 -12.81
N GLU A 79 9.68 9.47 -13.15
CA GLU A 79 9.89 10.10 -14.45
C GLU A 79 11.38 10.32 -14.76
N VAL A 80 12.15 10.76 -13.75
CA VAL A 80 13.61 10.90 -13.88
C VAL A 80 14.26 9.53 -14.14
N LYS A 81 13.76 8.46 -13.52
CA LYS A 81 14.29 7.12 -13.71
C LYS A 81 13.95 6.57 -15.10
N ASP A 82 12.74 6.78 -15.60
CA ASP A 82 12.32 6.30 -16.92
C ASP A 82 13.03 7.05 -18.07
N ALA A 83 13.58 8.22 -17.80
CA ALA A 83 14.40 9.00 -18.74
C ALA A 83 15.88 8.59 -18.79
N LEU A 84 16.33 7.65 -17.94
CA LEU A 84 17.69 7.07 -17.91
C LEU A 84 17.73 5.71 -18.63
#